data_AF-A0A0C3JIZ1-F1
#
_entry.id   AF-A0A0C3JIZ1-F1
#
_cell.length_a   1.000
_cell.length_b   1.000
_cell.length_c   1.000
_cell.angle_alpha   90.00
_cell.angle_beta   90.00
_cell.angle_gamma   90.00
#
_symmetry.space_group_name_H-M   'P 1'
#
loop_
_entity.id
_entity.type
_entity.pdbx_description
1 polymer ?
#
loop_
_entity_poly.entity_id
_entity_poly.type
_entity_poly.pdbx_seq_one_letter_code
_entity_poly.pdbx_strand_id
1 'polypeptide(L)'
;FVLSGIEAPSAKAIEIDLLAIPQAEHSQGMVTWIAKALKIKEAQIQLAAACRQITSRATEAQTLTIARRRDHLQSHIHGIFNTAEKLFGDRFEDAKLCRSSHPHDPETIALPLPSNIGKDHFE
;
A
#
# COMPACT_ATOMS: atom_id res chain seq x y z
N PHE A 1 -43.34 -27.78 -30.91
CA PHE A 1 -42.51 -26.89 -30.08
C PHE A 1 -43.41 -26.24 -29.05
N VAL A 2 -43.40 -26.74 -27.81
CA VAL A 2 -44.16 -26.15 -26.70
C VAL A 2 -43.15 -25.40 -25.84
N LEU A 3 -43.30 -24.08 -25.74
CA LEU A 3 -42.56 -23.24 -24.80
C LEU A 3 -43.10 -23.54 -23.40
N SER A 4 -42.43 -24.47 -22.69
CA SER A 4 -42.66 -24.75 -21.27
C SER A 4 -42.15 -23.58 -20.45
N GLY A 5 -42.95 -23.16 -19.46
CA GLY A 5 -42.82 -21.93 -18.71
C GLY A 5 -41.43 -21.67 -18.14
N ILE A 6 -40.91 -20.47 -18.41
CA ILE A 6 -39.87 -19.87 -17.59
C ILE A 6 -40.62 -19.13 -16.48
N GLU A 7 -40.94 -19.84 -15.40
CA GLU A 7 -41.37 -19.20 -14.16
C GLU A 7 -40.17 -18.42 -13.61
N ALA A 8 -40.39 -17.14 -13.28
CA ALA A 8 -39.34 -16.32 -12.69
C ALA A 8 -38.93 -16.93 -11.34
N PRO A 9 -37.62 -17.09 -11.05
CA PRO A 9 -37.17 -17.66 -9.80
C PRO A 9 -37.77 -16.90 -8.62
N SER A 10 -38.39 -17.64 -7.69
CA SER A 10 -38.86 -17.07 -6.43
C SER A 10 -37.71 -16.35 -5.73
N ALA A 11 -37.97 -15.20 -5.09
CA ALA A 11 -36.96 -14.47 -4.32
C ALA A 11 -36.21 -15.36 -3.32
N LYS A 12 -36.90 -16.36 -2.76
CA LYS A 12 -36.33 -17.35 -1.85
C LYS A 12 -35.38 -18.33 -2.55
N ALA A 13 -35.65 -18.67 -3.81
CA ALA A 13 -34.76 -19.48 -4.63
C ALA A 13 -33.50 -18.69 -5.02
N ILE A 14 -33.65 -17.39 -5.35
CA ILE A 14 -32.52 -16.50 -5.63
C ILE A 14 -31.66 -16.33 -4.38
N GLU A 15 -32.25 -16.16 -3.19
CA GLU A 15 -31.51 -16.02 -1.94
C GLU A 15 -30.73 -17.29 -1.58
N ILE A 16 -31.33 -18.48 -1.74
CA ILE A 16 -30.63 -19.77 -1.54
C ILE A 16 -29.48 -19.92 -2.53
N ASP A 17 -29.70 -19.57 -3.81
CA ASP A 17 -28.68 -19.67 -4.84
C ASP A 17 -27.52 -18.71 -4.54
N LEU A 18 -27.81 -17.49 -4.09
CA LEU A 18 -26.81 -16.50 -3.70
C LEU A 18 -26.00 -16.92 -2.47
N LEU A 19 -26.63 -17.59 -1.50
CA LEU A 19 -25.97 -18.17 -0.33
C LEU A 19 -25.17 -19.44 -0.66
N ALA A 20 -25.56 -20.15 -1.72
CA ALA A 20 -24.85 -21.31 -2.23
C ALA A 20 -23.60 -20.93 -3.03
N ILE A 21 -23.45 -19.67 -3.45
CA ILE A 21 -22.21 -19.15 -4.04
C ILE A 21 -21.17 -19.07 -2.90
N PRO A 22 -20.12 -19.91 -2.93
CA PRO A 22 -19.06 -19.80 -1.94
C PRO A 22 -18.44 -18.40 -2.05
N GLN A 23 -18.45 -17.65 -0.94
CA GLN A 23 -17.68 -16.42 -0.84
C GLN A 23 -16.23 -16.80 -1.11
N ALA A 24 -15.74 -16.47 -2.30
CA ALA A 24 -14.41 -16.86 -2.70
C ALA A 24 -13.42 -16.23 -1.70
N GLU A 25 -12.73 -17.06 -0.90
CA GLU A 25 -11.74 -16.60 0.09
C GLU A 25 -10.69 -15.64 -0.55
N HIS A 26 -10.50 -15.79 -1.86
CA HIS A 26 -9.69 -14.94 -2.73
C HIS A 26 -10.15 -13.48 -2.78
N SER A 27 -11.46 -13.21 -2.87
CA SER A 27 -12.01 -11.85 -2.92
C SER A 27 -11.83 -11.12 -1.59
N GLN A 28 -12.01 -11.83 -0.46
CA GLN A 28 -11.75 -11.30 0.88
C GLN A 28 -10.26 -10.98 1.08
N GLY A 29 -9.36 -11.83 0.59
CA GLY A 29 -7.92 -11.58 0.61
C GLY A 29 -7.54 -10.33 -0.21
N MET A 30 -8.14 -10.13 -1.39
CA MET A 30 -7.89 -8.96 -2.24
C MET A 30 -8.36 -7.66 -1.57
N VAL A 31 -9.57 -7.64 -1.02
CA VAL A 31 -10.10 -6.47 -0.29
C VAL A 31 -9.20 -6.13 0.90
N THR A 32 -8.77 -7.15 1.65
CA THR A 32 -7.82 -6.96 2.77
C THR A 32 -6.48 -6.41 2.30
N TRP A 33 -5.98 -6.90 1.17
CA TRP A 33 -4.74 -6.41 0.57
C TRP A 33 -4.85 -4.93 0.16
N ILE A 34 -5.94 -4.56 -0.53
CA ILE A 34 -6.21 -3.16 -0.94
C ILE A 34 -6.29 -2.26 0.30
N ALA A 35 -7.00 -2.68 1.35
CA ALA A 35 -7.11 -1.92 2.59
C ALA A 35 -5.74 -1.69 3.25
N LYS A 36 -4.86 -2.71 3.23
CA LYS A 36 -3.47 -2.56 3.72
C LYS A 36 -2.68 -1.59 2.83
N ALA A 37 -2.83 -1.65 1.51
CA ALA A 37 -2.15 -0.76 0.57
C ALA A 37 -2.55 0.72 0.81
N LEU A 38 -3.84 0.96 1.04
CA LEU A 38 -4.36 2.29 1.36
C LEU A 38 -3.76 2.83 2.67
N LYS A 39 -3.69 2.01 3.73
CA LYS A 39 -3.05 2.41 5.00
C LYS A 39 -1.57 2.77 4.83
N ILE A 40 -0.85 2.04 3.98
CA ILE A 40 0.56 2.35 3.67
C ILE A 40 0.66 3.71 2.95
N LYS A 41 -0.22 3.97 1.99
CA LYS A 41 -0.27 5.26 1.29
C LYS A 41 -0.61 6.41 2.23
N GLU A 42 -1.55 6.22 3.14
CA GLU A 42 -1.87 7.19 4.17
C GLU A 42 -0.66 7.49 5.07
N ALA A 43 0.04 6.45 5.54
CA ALA A 43 1.24 6.60 6.35
C ALA A 43 2.39 7.32 5.59
N GLN A 44 2.52 7.09 4.27
CA GLN A 44 3.44 7.85 3.40
C GLN A 44 3.10 9.35 3.39
N ILE A 45 1.82 9.69 3.22
CA ILE A 45 1.36 11.09 3.20
C ILE A 45 1.62 11.76 4.55
N GLN A 46 1.26 11.10 5.65
CA GLN A 46 1.47 11.63 7.00
C GLN A 46 2.95 11.84 7.31
N LEU A 47 3.81 10.90 6.90
CA LEU A 47 5.26 11.03 7.06
C LEU A 47 5.81 12.19 6.23
N ALA A 48 5.40 12.33 4.97
CA ALA A 48 5.81 13.44 4.12
C ALA A 48 5.38 14.79 4.72
N ALA A 49 4.15 14.87 5.24
CA ALA A 49 3.65 16.05 5.94
C ALA A 49 4.48 16.36 7.20
N ALA A 50 4.80 15.35 8.01
CA ALA A 50 5.64 15.52 9.19
C ALA A 50 7.06 16.00 8.83
N CYS A 51 7.65 15.47 7.75
CA CYS A 51 8.97 15.93 7.28
C CYS A 51 8.93 17.39 6.83
N ARG A 52 7.84 17.83 6.17
CA ARG A 52 7.67 19.22 5.73
C ARG A 52 7.46 20.21 6.88
N GLN A 53 6.88 19.74 7.99
CA GLN A 53 6.62 20.56 9.18
C GLN A 53 7.84 20.73 10.08
N ILE A 54 8.88 19.91 9.88
CA ILE A 54 10.14 20.09 10.59
C ILE A 54 10.84 21.35 10.04
N THR A 55 11.05 22.32 10.92
CA THR A 55 11.84 23.52 10.63
C THR A 55 13.34 23.16 10.55
N SER A 56 14.18 24.10 10.10
CA SER A 56 15.64 23.89 9.96
C SER A 56 16.36 23.48 11.25
N ARG A 57 15.69 23.57 12.41
CA ARG A 57 16.15 23.09 13.72
C ARG A 57 15.23 22.01 14.26
N ALA A 58 15.21 20.86 13.59
CA ALA A 58 14.58 19.65 14.11
C ALA A 58 15.20 19.27 15.46
N THR A 59 14.39 18.95 16.46
CA THR A 59 14.92 18.34 17.69
C THR A 59 15.31 16.89 17.42
N GLU A 60 16.31 16.35 18.14
CA GLU A 60 16.72 14.95 18.00
C GLU A 60 15.54 13.98 18.20
N ALA A 61 14.63 14.32 19.10
CA ALA A 61 13.39 13.56 19.32
C ALA A 61 12.46 13.54 18.10
N GLN A 62 12.34 14.65 17.37
CA GLN A 62 11.56 14.72 16.13
C GLN A 62 12.21 13.90 15.02
N THR A 63 13.52 14.02 14.85
CA THR A 63 14.30 13.22 13.88
C THR A 63 14.17 11.73 14.15
N LEU A 64 14.31 11.31 15.41
CA LEU A 64 14.15 9.92 15.82
C LEU A 64 12.73 9.41 15.58
N THR A 65 11.72 10.23 15.83
CA THR A 65 10.31 9.88 15.56
C THR A 65 10.07 9.65 14.08
N ILE A 66 10.62 10.50 13.21
CA ILE A 66 10.54 10.33 11.75
C ILE A 66 11.27 9.08 11.29
N ALA A 67 12.48 8.83 11.81
CA ALA A 67 13.25 7.63 11.48
C ALA A 67 12.46 6.35 11.81
N ARG A 68 11.90 6.26 13.02
CA ARG A 68 11.05 5.13 13.43
C ARG A 68 9.82 4.96 12.54
N ARG A 69 9.17 6.07 12.15
CA ARG A 69 8.02 6.03 11.22
C ARG A 69 8.42 5.54 9.84
N ARG A 70 9.61 5.91 9.34
CA ARG A 70 10.18 5.39 8.09
C ARG A 70 10.44 3.89 8.16
N ASP A 71 11.12 3.42 9.21
CA ASP A 71 11.46 2.00 9.36
C ASP A 71 10.19 1.12 9.42
N HIS A 72 9.20 1.57 10.20
CA HIS A 72 7.91 0.88 10.29
C HIS A 72 7.17 0.85 8.95
N LEU A 73 7.16 1.98 8.24
CA LEU A 73 6.54 2.06 6.91
C LEU A 73 7.25 1.15 5.90
N GLN A 74 8.57 1.08 5.94
CA GLN A 74 9.35 0.21 5.06
C GLN A 74 9.07 -1.27 5.33
N SER A 75 8.94 -1.66 6.60
CA SER A 75 8.50 -3.00 6.98
C SER A 75 7.11 -3.33 6.42
N HIS A 76 6.15 -2.41 6.53
CA HIS A 76 4.81 -2.58 5.95
C HIS A 76 4.82 -2.69 4.43
N ILE A 77 5.66 -1.89 3.75
CA ILE A 77 5.86 -1.97 2.30
C ILE A 77 6.38 -3.35 1.92
N HIS A 78 7.43 -3.85 2.56
CA HIS A 78 7.92 -5.21 2.27
C HIS A 78 6.86 -6.28 2.54
N GLY A 79 6.13 -6.16 3.65
CA GLY A 79 5.06 -7.10 4.00
C GLY A 79 3.94 -7.17 2.96
N ILE A 80 3.55 -6.04 2.36
CA ILE A 80 2.47 -6.03 1.37
C ILE A 80 2.89 -6.62 0.01
N PHE A 81 4.16 -6.54 -0.36
CA PHE A 81 4.69 -7.22 -1.56
C PHE A 81 4.63 -8.74 -1.38
N ASN A 82 5.01 -9.24 -0.21
CA ASN A 82 4.97 -10.68 0.09
C ASN A 82 3.53 -11.23 0.09
N THR A 83 2.54 -10.44 0.51
CA THR A 83 1.14 -10.87 0.45
C THR A 83 0.56 -10.74 -0.95
N ALA A 84 1.00 -9.77 -1.75
CA ALA A 84 0.58 -9.60 -3.13
C ALA A 84 0.96 -10.82 -3.99
N GLU A 85 2.19 -11.31 -3.86
CA GLU A 85 2.69 -12.46 -4.62
C GLU A 85 1.82 -13.71 -4.39
N LYS A 86 1.41 -13.95 -3.13
CA LYS A 86 0.51 -15.07 -2.77
C LYS A 86 -0.93 -14.90 -3.29
N LEU A 87 -1.39 -13.66 -3.43
CA LEU A 87 -2.78 -13.33 -3.78
C LEU A 87 -3.00 -13.22 -5.28
N PHE A 88 -2.06 -12.61 -5.99
CA PHE A 88 -2.17 -12.36 -7.42
C PHE A 88 -1.43 -13.42 -8.26
N GLY A 89 -0.53 -14.20 -7.65
CA GLY A 89 0.25 -15.24 -8.34
C GLY A 89 1.06 -14.66 -9.48
N ASP A 90 1.11 -15.36 -10.61
CA ASP A 90 1.90 -14.97 -11.80
C ASP A 90 1.49 -13.60 -12.37
N ARG A 91 0.25 -13.14 -12.12
CA ARG A 91 -0.20 -11.79 -12.54
C ARG A 91 0.53 -10.65 -11.81
N PHE A 92 1.28 -10.97 -10.75
CA PHE A 92 2.06 -9.99 -9.99
C PHE A 92 3.44 -9.72 -10.59
N GLU A 93 4.03 -10.70 -11.26
CA GLU A 93 5.40 -10.59 -11.80
C GLU A 93 5.46 -9.59 -12.97
N ASP A 94 4.40 -9.49 -13.77
CA ASP A 94 4.24 -8.45 -14.79
C ASP A 94 4.22 -7.03 -14.19
N ALA A 95 3.68 -6.88 -12.96
CA ALA A 95 3.65 -5.61 -12.26
C ALA A 95 5.00 -5.24 -11.61
N LYS A 96 5.83 -6.22 -11.23
CA LYS A 96 7.20 -5.99 -10.72
C LYS A 96 8.14 -5.44 -11.81
N LEU A 97 8.01 -5.92 -13.06
CA LEU A 97 8.82 -5.47 -14.19
C LEU A 97 8.64 -3.98 -14.55
N CYS A 98 7.45 -3.42 -14.30
CA CYS A 98 7.23 -1.97 -14.46
C CYS A 98 8.01 -1.13 -13.44
N ARG A 99 8.35 -1.68 -12.25
CA ARG A 99 9.16 -0.95 -11.25
C ARG A 99 10.65 -0.94 -11.60
N SER A 100 11.18 -2.00 -12.20
CA SER A 100 12.59 -2.02 -12.63
C SER A 100 12.85 -1.17 -13.87
N SER A 101 11.79 -0.81 -14.60
CA SER A 101 11.85 0.03 -15.80
C SER A 101 11.79 1.54 -15.51
N HIS A 102 11.52 1.93 -14.26
CA HIS A 102 11.69 3.32 -13.85
C HIS A 102 13.19 3.55 -13.60
N PRO A 103 13.86 4.44 -14.34
CA PRO A 103 15.23 4.79 -14.01
C PRO A 103 15.25 5.18 -12.55
N HIS A 104 16.31 4.79 -11.85
CA HIS A 104 16.69 5.40 -10.58
C HIS A 104 16.74 6.92 -10.81
N ASP A 105 15.63 7.60 -10.56
CA ASP A 105 15.61 9.04 -10.47
C ASP A 105 16.10 9.33 -9.04
N PRO A 106 17.34 9.81 -8.86
CA PRO A 106 17.88 10.09 -7.53
C PRO A 106 17.07 11.15 -6.77
N GLU A 107 16.10 11.82 -7.42
CA GLU A 107 15.31 12.89 -6.83
C GLU A 107 14.11 12.43 -5.98
N THR A 108 13.75 11.14 -5.94
CA THR A 108 12.54 10.68 -5.21
C THR A 108 12.80 10.04 -3.83
N ILE A 109 14.05 9.80 -3.42
CA ILE A 109 14.36 9.19 -2.09
C ILE A 109 15.30 10.06 -1.23
N ALA A 110 15.85 11.14 -1.76
CA ALA A 110 16.53 12.14 -0.94
C ALA A 110 15.50 13.16 -0.41
N LEU A 111 14.84 12.86 0.71
CA LEU A 111 14.35 13.96 1.53
C LEU A 111 15.59 14.79 1.91
N PRO A 112 15.67 16.07 1.52
CA PRO A 112 16.87 16.86 1.76
C PRO A 112 17.15 16.86 3.27
N LEU A 113 18.29 16.31 3.65
CA LEU A 113 18.87 16.53 4.97
C LEU A 113 18.98 18.06 5.14
N PRO A 114 18.53 18.64 6.27
CA PRO A 114 18.81 20.03 6.56
C PRO A 114 20.33 20.23 6.56
N SER A 115 20.81 21.11 5.66
CA SER A 115 22.21 21.35 5.31
C SER A 115 23.00 22.11 6.38
N ASN A 116 22.71 21.92 7.67
CA ASN A 116 23.37 22.61 8.78
C ASN A 116 24.14 21.63 9.69
N ILE A 117 25.02 20.83 9.09
CA ILE A 117 26.06 20.12 9.83
C ILE A 117 27.42 20.55 9.26
N GLY A 118 28.17 21.29 10.08
CA GLY A 118 29.62 21.47 9.94
C GLY A 118 30.06 22.57 8.97
N LYS A 119 30.01 23.82 9.41
CA LYS A 119 30.92 24.88 8.94
C LYS A 119 31.12 25.93 10.02
N ASP A 120 31.40 25.46 11.22
CA ASP A 120 32.17 26.15 12.23
C ASP A 120 33.60 26.28 11.71
N HIS A 121 33.86 27.48 11.20
CA HIS A 121 35.14 28.00 10.78
C HIS A 121 36.07 28.10 12.00
N PHE A 122 37.06 27.21 12.08
CA PHE A 122 38.26 27.40 12.89
C PHE A 122 39.44 27.04 11.98
N GLU A 123 39.97 28.05 11.28
CA GLU A 123 41.27 28.68 11.57
C GLU A 123 41.26 30.12 11.01
#